data_AF-A0AAW4U407-F1
#
_entry.id   AF-A0AAW4U407-F1
#
_cell.length_a   1.000
_cell.length_b   1.000
_cell.length_c   1.000
_cell.angle_alpha   90.00
_cell.angle_beta   90.00
_cell.angle_gamma   90.00
#
_symmetry.space_group_name_H-M   'P 1'
#
loop_
_entity.id
_entity.type
_entity.pdbx_description
1 polymer ?
#
loop_
_entity_poly.entity_id
_entity_poly.type
_entity_poly.pdbx_seq_one_letter_code
_entity_poly.pdbx_strand_id
1 'polypeptide(L)'
;AEQGWESLHRQLQEIDPVAAARIHPNDPQRLSRALEVFFISGKTLTELTQTSGDALPYQVHQFAIAPASRELLHQRIEQRFHQMLASGFEAEVRALF
;
A
#
# COMPACT_ATOMS: atom_id res chain seq x y z
N ALA A 1 -5.16 -19.95 -5.95
CA ALA A 1 -3.89 -20.09 -5.21
C ALA A 1 -3.88 -21.44 -4.53
N GLU A 2 -3.42 -22.48 -5.23
CA GLU A 2 -3.51 -23.87 -4.75
C GLU A 2 -2.48 -24.19 -3.65
N GLN A 3 -1.51 -23.31 -3.41
CA GLN A 3 -0.38 -23.54 -2.49
C GLN A 3 -0.18 -22.45 -1.41
N GLY A 4 -1.14 -21.51 -1.24
CA GLY A 4 -1.06 -20.44 -0.22
C GLY A 4 -0.03 -19.33 -0.49
N TRP A 5 0.05 -18.34 0.39
CA TRP A 5 0.99 -17.20 0.25
C TRP A 5 2.39 -17.53 0.76
N GLU A 6 2.52 -18.51 1.64
CA GLU A 6 3.80 -18.98 2.18
C GLU A 6 4.65 -19.68 1.12
N SER A 7 4.04 -20.32 0.12
CA SER A 7 4.77 -20.89 -1.03
C SER A 7 5.34 -19.77 -1.90
N LEU A 8 4.54 -18.74 -2.19
CA LEU A 8 4.96 -17.57 -2.95
C LEU A 8 6.04 -16.77 -2.23
N HIS A 9 5.97 -16.66 -0.89
CA HIS A 9 7.01 -16.00 -0.11
C HIS A 9 8.35 -16.75 -0.17
N ARG A 10 8.33 -18.09 -0.07
CA ARG A 10 9.53 -18.92 -0.29
C ARG A 10 10.09 -18.76 -1.70
N GLN A 11 9.23 -18.73 -2.71
CA GLN A 11 9.66 -18.48 -4.09
C GLN A 11 10.31 -17.10 -4.23
N LEU A 12 9.73 -16.06 -3.60
CA LEU A 12 10.34 -14.74 -3.59
C LEU A 12 11.69 -14.77 -2.86
N GLN A 13 11.84 -15.55 -1.78
CA GLN A 13 13.11 -15.67 -1.06
C GLN A 13 14.23 -16.28 -1.90
N GLU A 14 13.91 -17.20 -2.81
CA GLU A 14 14.87 -17.79 -3.74
C GLU A 14 15.28 -16.80 -4.85
N ILE A 15 14.34 -15.97 -5.31
CA ILE A 15 14.53 -15.02 -6.42
C ILE A 15 15.15 -13.69 -5.94
N ASP A 16 14.60 -13.10 -4.90
CA ASP A 16 14.93 -11.79 -4.35
C ASP A 16 14.90 -11.83 -2.80
N PRO A 17 15.95 -12.37 -2.16
CA PRO A 17 16.01 -12.53 -0.71
C PRO A 17 15.94 -11.20 0.05
N VAL A 18 16.35 -10.08 -0.57
CA VAL A 18 16.28 -8.74 0.03
C VAL A 18 14.83 -8.27 0.13
N ALA A 19 14.05 -8.42 -0.95
CA ALA A 19 12.63 -8.11 -0.92
C ALA A 19 11.87 -9.07 0.02
N ALA A 20 12.20 -10.37 0.01
CA ALA A 20 11.55 -11.36 0.86
C ALA A 20 11.78 -11.10 2.36
N ALA A 21 12.96 -10.64 2.76
CA ALA A 21 13.24 -10.29 4.16
C ALA A 21 12.42 -9.07 4.63
N ARG A 22 12.09 -8.14 3.72
CA ARG A 22 11.33 -6.92 4.01
C ARG A 22 9.82 -7.14 3.97
N ILE A 23 9.34 -8.00 3.07
CA ILE A 23 7.92 -8.24 2.82
C ILE A 23 7.45 -9.38 3.72
N HIS A 24 6.51 -9.10 4.62
CA HIS A 24 5.92 -10.12 5.46
C HIS A 24 5.05 -11.09 4.62
N PRO A 25 5.04 -12.41 4.89
CA PRO A 25 4.22 -13.37 4.13
C PRO A 25 2.72 -13.03 4.07
N ASN A 26 2.21 -12.37 5.12
CA ASN A 26 0.81 -11.91 5.21
C ASN A 26 0.54 -10.58 4.48
N ASP A 27 1.47 -10.06 3.70
CA ASP A 27 1.28 -8.89 2.82
C ASP A 27 1.12 -9.37 1.36
N PRO A 28 -0.08 -9.86 0.98
CA PRO A 28 -0.31 -10.45 -0.33
C PRO A 28 -0.08 -9.45 -1.47
N GLN A 29 -0.36 -8.17 -1.21
CA GLN A 29 -0.20 -7.11 -2.21
C GLN A 29 1.28 -6.89 -2.54
N ARG A 30 2.14 -6.71 -1.53
CA ARG A 30 3.56 -6.49 -1.79
C ARG A 30 4.25 -7.75 -2.29
N LEU A 31 3.87 -8.92 -1.78
CA LEU A 31 4.42 -10.20 -2.22
C LEU A 31 4.09 -10.46 -3.69
N SER A 32 2.81 -10.33 -4.07
CA SER A 32 2.38 -10.46 -5.47
C SER A 32 3.11 -9.47 -6.36
N ARG A 33 3.27 -8.22 -5.92
CA ARG A 33 3.95 -7.19 -6.72
C ARG A 33 5.43 -7.51 -6.95
N ALA A 34 6.14 -7.98 -5.93
CA ALA A 34 7.56 -8.32 -6.06
C ALA A 34 7.78 -9.48 -7.04
N LEU A 35 6.94 -10.51 -6.97
CA LEU A 35 6.96 -11.63 -7.93
C LEU A 35 6.54 -11.21 -9.34
N GLU A 36 5.50 -10.39 -9.47
CA GLU A 36 5.05 -9.86 -10.76
C GLU A 36 6.16 -9.10 -11.49
N VAL A 37 6.87 -8.22 -10.77
CA VAL A 37 8.02 -7.48 -11.34
C VAL A 37 9.05 -8.44 -11.92
N PHE A 38 9.39 -9.50 -11.18
CA PHE A 38 10.34 -10.49 -11.66
C PHE A 38 9.81 -11.29 -12.85
N PHE A 39 8.58 -11.81 -12.80
CA PHE A 39 8.05 -12.64 -13.89
C PHE A 39 7.86 -11.88 -15.19
N ILE A 40 7.55 -10.58 -15.13
CA ILE A 40 7.39 -9.76 -16.34
C ILE A 40 8.73 -9.29 -16.88
N SER A 41 9.64 -8.85 -16.01
CA SER A 41 10.88 -8.18 -16.44
C SER A 41 12.12 -9.06 -16.47
N GLY A 42 12.11 -10.20 -15.79
CA GLY A 42 13.27 -11.04 -15.49
C GLY A 42 14.24 -10.42 -14.47
N LYS A 43 13.98 -9.20 -13.99
CA LYS A 43 14.80 -8.48 -12.99
C LYS A 43 14.10 -8.47 -11.64
N THR A 44 14.87 -8.62 -10.58
CA THR A 44 14.32 -8.60 -9.22
C THR A 44 13.80 -7.20 -8.85
N LEU A 45 12.89 -7.12 -7.87
CA LEU A 45 12.39 -5.83 -7.39
C LEU A 45 13.54 -5.03 -6.78
N THR A 46 14.41 -5.68 -6.02
CA THR A 46 15.59 -5.07 -5.43
C THR A 46 16.49 -4.45 -6.49
N GLU A 47 16.79 -5.15 -7.58
CA GLU A 47 17.57 -4.59 -8.71
C GLU A 47 16.92 -3.34 -9.31
N LEU A 48 15.63 -3.40 -9.64
CA LEU A 48 14.96 -2.26 -10.28
C LEU A 48 14.87 -1.04 -9.37
N THR A 49 14.74 -1.24 -8.06
CA THR A 49 14.71 -0.14 -7.08
C THR A 49 16.07 0.49 -6.80
N GLN A 50 17.18 -0.07 -7.30
CA GLN A 50 18.50 0.59 -7.24
C GLN A 50 18.54 1.84 -8.12
N THR A 51 17.82 1.82 -9.24
CA THR A 51 17.64 3.02 -10.07
C THR A 51 16.53 3.85 -9.46
N SER A 52 16.93 4.93 -8.77
CA SER A 52 15.98 5.90 -8.23
C SER A 52 15.42 6.80 -9.34
N GLY A 53 14.18 7.24 -9.19
CA GLY A 53 13.64 8.31 -10.02
C GLY A 53 14.28 9.66 -9.71
N ASP A 54 14.07 10.63 -10.60
CA ASP A 54 14.56 11.98 -10.39
C ASP A 54 13.92 12.63 -9.16
N ALA A 55 14.72 13.34 -8.38
CA ALA A 55 14.22 14.14 -7.27
C ALA A 55 13.39 15.32 -7.81
N LEU A 56 12.41 15.77 -7.01
CA LEU A 56 11.61 16.94 -7.37
C LEU A 56 12.52 18.18 -7.44
N PRO A 57 12.66 18.87 -8.60
CA PRO A 57 13.62 19.94 -8.79
C PRO A 57 13.12 21.30 -8.26
N TYR A 58 12.53 21.29 -7.06
CA TYR A 58 11.92 22.46 -6.44
C TYR A 58 12.31 22.54 -4.97
N GLN A 59 12.31 23.76 -4.44
CA GLN A 59 12.42 23.99 -3.00
C GLN A 59 11.07 23.71 -2.35
N VAL A 60 10.95 22.57 -1.67
CA VAL A 60 9.71 22.15 -1.01
C VAL A 60 9.70 22.61 0.45
N HIS A 61 8.62 23.28 0.84
CA HIS A 61 8.29 23.52 2.25
C HIS A 61 7.18 22.55 2.67
N GLN A 62 7.54 21.56 3.48
CA GLN A 62 6.61 20.50 3.92
C GLN A 62 5.95 20.89 5.24
N PHE A 63 4.63 20.89 5.27
CA PHE A 63 3.82 21.13 6.47
C PHE A 63 2.93 19.93 6.74
N ALA A 64 2.73 19.62 8.02
CA ALA A 64 1.76 18.63 8.47
C ALA A 64 0.75 19.30 9.39
N ILE A 65 -0.53 19.00 9.21
CA ILE A 65 -1.63 19.46 10.05
C ILE A 65 -2.34 18.26 10.65
N ALA A 66 -2.43 18.22 11.98
CA ALA A 66 -3.12 17.18 12.71
C ALA A 66 -3.82 17.80 13.94
N PRO A 67 -4.93 17.19 14.42
CA PRO A 67 -5.51 17.56 15.70
C PRO A 67 -4.52 17.35 16.84
N ALA A 68 -4.70 18.11 17.94
CA ALA A 68 -3.82 18.03 19.10
C ALA A 68 -3.85 16.67 19.81
N SER A 69 -4.92 15.88 19.66
CA SER A 69 -5.07 14.58 20.31
C SER A 69 -5.72 13.55 19.39
N ARG A 70 -5.48 12.26 19.69
CA ARG A 70 -6.04 11.13 18.94
C ARG A 70 -7.56 11.03 19.14
N GLU A 71 -8.03 11.33 20.33
CA GLU A 71 -9.44 11.29 20.72
C GLU A 71 -10.23 12.33 19.91
N LEU A 72 -9.69 13.55 19.76
CA LEU A 72 -10.30 14.58 18.94
C LEU A 72 -10.33 14.19 17.45
N LEU A 73 -9.30 13.49 16.96
CA LEU A 73 -9.29 12.93 15.62
C LEU A 73 -10.42 11.91 15.45
N HIS A 74 -10.57 10.96 16.37
CA HIS A 74 -11.64 9.95 16.33
C HIS A 74 -13.03 10.59 16.36
N GLN A 75 -13.26 11.56 17.25
CA GLN A 75 -14.53 12.28 17.33
C GLN A 75 -14.88 12.97 16.01
N ARG A 76 -13.90 13.63 15.37
CA ARG A 76 -14.10 14.30 14.08
C ARG A 76 -14.37 13.30 12.95
N ILE A 77 -13.70 12.15 12.95
CA ILE A 77 -13.94 11.07 11.98
C ILE A 77 -15.37 10.53 12.13
N GLU A 78 -15.80 10.22 13.35
CA GLU A 78 -17.15 9.70 13.62
C GLU A 78 -18.24 10.68 13.19
N GLN A 79 -18.10 11.96 13.59
CA GLN A 79 -19.04 13.00 13.20
C GLN A 79 -19.14 13.14 11.68
N ARG A 80 -18.00 13.13 10.98
CA ARG A 80 -17.96 13.29 9.52
C ARG A 80 -18.54 12.08 8.79
N PHE A 81 -18.36 10.87 9.31
CA PHE A 81 -18.97 9.68 8.73
C PHE A 81 -20.51 9.75 8.78
N HIS A 82 -21.09 10.16 9.91
CA HIS A 82 -22.53 10.36 10.03
C HIS A 82 -23.04 11.46 9.08
N GLN A 83 -22.28 12.53 8.90
CA GLN A 83 -22.60 13.57 7.93
C GLN A 83 -22.61 13.03 6.49
N MET A 84 -21.67 12.16 6.12
CA MET A 84 -21.64 11.51 4.81
C MET A 84 -22.89 10.65 4.58
N LEU A 85 -23.28 9.84 5.58
CA LEU A 85 -24.50 9.04 5.52
C LEU A 85 -25.74 9.93 5.34
N ALA A 86 -25.87 10.99 6.14
CA ALA A 86 -26.97 11.95 6.03
C ALA A 86 -26.97 12.70 4.68
N SER A 87 -25.82 12.79 4.01
CA SER A 87 -25.67 13.40 2.68
C SER A 87 -25.88 12.40 1.53
N GLY A 88 -26.36 11.18 1.80
CA GLY A 88 -26.72 10.22 0.77
C GLY A 88 -25.59 9.27 0.34
N PHE A 89 -24.56 9.09 1.17
CA PHE A 89 -23.43 8.18 0.85
C PHE A 89 -23.89 6.75 0.48
N GLU A 90 -24.92 6.21 1.14
CA GLU A 90 -25.45 4.89 0.78
C GLU A 90 -26.00 4.85 -0.66
N ALA A 91 -26.73 5.90 -1.07
CA ALA A 91 -27.32 5.98 -2.41
C ALA A 91 -26.23 6.11 -3.48
N GLU A 92 -25.16 6.87 -3.19
CA GLU A 92 -23.98 6.97 -4.06
C GLU A 92 -23.34 5.59 -4.28
N VAL A 93 -23.07 4.84 -3.21
CA VAL A 93 -22.44 3.51 -3.31
C VAL A 93 -23.38 2.52 -4.01
N ARG A 94 -24.69 2.59 -3.78
CA ARG A 94 -25.68 1.75 -4.46
C ARG A 94 -25.70 1.98 -5.97
N ALA A 95 -25.32 3.16 -6.46
CA ALA A 95 -25.20 3.41 -7.90
C ALA A 95 -23.95 2.77 -8.53
N LEU A 96 -22.98 2.32 -7.73
CA LEU A 96 -21.77 1.63 -8.17
C LEU A 96 -21.90 0.10 -8.15
N PHE A 97 -23.04 -0.43 -7.69
CA PHE A 97 -23.33 -1.86 -7.55
C PHE A 97 -24.53 -2.26 -8.41
#